data_AF-A0A6A5AZS7-F1
#
_entry.id   AF-A0A6A5AZS7-F1
#
_cell.length_a   1.000
_cell.length_b   1.000
_cell.length_c   1.000
_cell.angle_alpha   90.00
_cell.angle_beta   90.00
_cell.angle_gamma   90.00
#
_symmetry.space_group_name_H-M   'P 1'
#
loop_
_entity.id
_entity.type
_entity.pdbx_description
1 polymer ?
#
loop_
_entity_poly.entity_id
_entity_poly.type
_entity_poly.pdbx_seq_one_letter_code
_entity_poly.pdbx_strand_id
1 'polypeptide(L)'
;MHVTSSTQAVANTQTTVAHCLGVPAHKVVASIKRMGGAFGGKETRSMFVACAAAVAAKALKRPVRLLVERNVDMLTSGTRHPYFAKYKAGALSDGTLVGYDVELFNNAG
;
A
#
# COMPACT_ATOMS: atom_id res chain seq x y z
N MET A 1 -7.75 -19.08 -9.89
CA MET A 1 -7.27 -17.84 -10.56
C MET A 1 -5.81 -17.64 -10.19
N HIS A 2 -4.96 -17.34 -11.18
CA HIS A 2 -3.56 -16.97 -10.93
C HIS A 2 -3.40 -15.46 -11.13
N VAL A 3 -2.79 -14.78 -10.17
CA VAL A 3 -2.60 -13.33 -10.15
C VAL A 3 -1.11 -13.03 -10.08
N THR A 4 -0.56 -12.42 -11.12
CA THR A 4 0.79 -11.86 -11.08
C THR A 4 0.69 -10.37 -10.81
N SER A 5 1.20 -9.93 -9.66
CA SER A 5 1.10 -8.53 -9.23
C SER A 5 2.46 -7.98 -8.81
N SER A 6 2.72 -6.70 -9.11
CA SER A 6 3.85 -5.97 -8.55
C SER A 6 3.52 -5.57 -7.11
N THR A 7 3.73 -6.47 -6.15
CA THR A 7 3.35 -6.33 -4.74
C THR A 7 4.48 -6.73 -3.78
N GLN A 8 4.56 -6.06 -2.62
CA GLN A 8 5.43 -6.45 -1.51
C GLN A 8 4.76 -7.51 -0.61
N ALA A 9 3.44 -7.66 -0.65
CA ALA A 9 2.69 -8.56 0.21
C ALA A 9 1.89 -9.58 -0.62
N VAL A 10 2.56 -10.64 -1.06
CA VAL A 10 1.96 -11.67 -1.93
C VAL A 10 0.83 -12.42 -1.23
N ALA A 11 1.00 -12.78 0.04
CA ALA A 11 -0.03 -13.46 0.84
C ALA A 11 -1.28 -12.58 0.99
N ASN A 12 -1.11 -11.31 1.34
CA ASN A 12 -2.23 -10.38 1.44
C ASN A 12 -2.89 -10.14 0.07
N THR A 13 -2.13 -10.10 -1.01
CA THR A 13 -2.70 -10.00 -2.36
C THR A 13 -3.60 -11.21 -2.66
N GLN A 14 -3.19 -12.42 -2.29
CA GLN A 14 -4.00 -13.63 -2.43
C GLN A 14 -5.31 -13.53 -1.62
N THR A 15 -5.22 -13.20 -0.33
CA THR A 15 -6.38 -13.17 0.56
C THR A 15 -7.34 -12.03 0.18
N THR A 16 -6.84 -10.85 -0.14
CA THR A 16 -7.66 -9.70 -0.56
C THR A 16 -8.35 -9.95 -1.90
N VAL A 17 -7.68 -10.55 -2.89
CA VAL A 17 -8.34 -10.93 -4.15
C VAL A 17 -9.38 -12.02 -3.92
N ALA A 18 -9.08 -13.04 -3.13
CA ALA A 18 -10.03 -14.09 -2.82
C ALA A 18 -11.30 -13.53 -2.15
N HIS A 19 -11.11 -12.65 -1.16
CA HIS A 19 -12.20 -11.94 -0.50
C HIS A 19 -13.01 -11.08 -1.48
N CYS A 20 -12.35 -10.29 -2.31
CA CYS A 20 -13.00 -9.43 -3.33
C CYS A 20 -13.85 -10.24 -4.33
N LEU A 21 -13.41 -11.45 -4.70
CA LEU A 21 -14.14 -12.32 -5.62
C LEU A 21 -15.20 -13.21 -4.96
N GLY A 22 -15.28 -13.20 -3.62
CA GLY A 22 -16.16 -14.09 -2.85
C GLY A 22 -15.79 -15.58 -2.99
N VAL A 23 -14.50 -15.91 -3.02
CA VAL A 23 -14.01 -17.29 -3.15
C VAL A 23 -13.03 -17.66 -2.04
N PRO A 24 -12.88 -18.96 -1.70
CA PRO A 24 -11.86 -19.40 -0.76
C PRO A 24 -10.44 -19.06 -1.25
N ALA A 25 -9.53 -18.74 -0.32
CA ALA A 25 -8.16 -18.34 -0.63
C ALA A 25 -7.38 -19.37 -1.47
N HIS A 26 -7.61 -20.67 -1.26
CA HIS A 26 -6.96 -21.74 -2.03
C HIS A 26 -7.35 -21.75 -3.54
N LYS A 27 -8.41 -21.03 -3.94
CA LYS A 27 -8.79 -20.85 -5.34
C LYS A 27 -8.01 -19.72 -6.02
N VAL A 28 -7.21 -18.95 -5.28
CA VAL A 28 -6.37 -17.86 -5.77
C VAL A 28 -4.91 -18.19 -5.51
N VAL A 29 -4.05 -18.01 -6.52
CA VAL A 29 -2.60 -18.10 -6.37
C VAL A 29 -2.03 -16.75 -6.77
N ALA A 30 -1.33 -16.07 -5.85
CA ALA A 30 -0.62 -14.83 -6.13
C ALA A 30 0.88 -15.11 -6.32
N SER A 31 1.50 -14.47 -7.31
CA SER A 31 2.92 -14.65 -7.60
C SER A 31 3.59 -13.36 -8.05
N ILE A 32 4.90 -13.29 -7.84
CA ILE A 32 5.74 -12.20 -8.32
C ILE A 32 7.18 -12.70 -8.51
N LYS A 33 7.84 -12.27 -9.60
CA LYS A 33 9.27 -12.55 -9.80
C LYS A 33 10.17 -11.44 -9.27
N ARG A 34 9.86 -10.19 -9.59
CA ARG A 34 10.58 -8.98 -9.17
C ARG A 34 9.66 -7.75 -9.22
N MET A 35 10.07 -6.67 -8.56
CA MET A 35 9.46 -5.34 -8.69
C MET A 35 10.49 -4.31 -9.14
N GLY A 36 10.07 -3.36 -9.98
CA GLY A 36 10.84 -2.14 -10.24
C GLY A 36 10.61 -1.09 -9.17
N GLY A 37 11.08 -1.34 -7.93
CA GLY A 37 10.89 -0.44 -6.78
C GLY A 37 9.49 -0.49 -6.16
N ALA A 38 9.42 -0.16 -4.86
CA ALA A 38 8.17 -0.23 -4.09
C ALA A 38 8.11 0.77 -2.91
N PHE A 39 9.13 0.79 -2.04
CA PHE A 39 9.27 1.75 -0.93
C PHE A 39 8.05 1.84 0.02
N GLY A 40 7.35 0.72 0.24
CA GLY A 40 6.14 0.64 1.08
C GLY A 40 4.84 0.86 0.30
N GLY A 41 4.88 1.58 -0.83
CA GLY A 41 3.70 1.89 -1.64
C GLY A 41 3.03 0.68 -2.28
N LYS A 42 3.70 -0.48 -2.33
CA LYS A 42 3.13 -1.73 -2.90
C LYS A 42 2.85 -2.80 -1.85
N GLU A 43 2.91 -2.47 -0.57
CA GLU A 43 2.58 -3.37 0.52
C GLU A 43 1.07 -3.60 0.65
N THR A 44 0.27 -2.55 0.52
CA THR A 44 -1.20 -2.64 0.62
C THR A 44 -1.90 -2.07 -0.62
N ARG A 45 -1.39 -0.97 -1.17
CA ARG A 45 -2.09 -0.20 -2.23
C ARG A 45 -2.12 -0.90 -3.59
N SER A 46 -1.15 -1.79 -3.85
CA SER A 46 -1.14 -2.64 -5.05
C SER A 46 -2.35 -3.59 -5.13
N MET A 47 -3.01 -3.87 -4.01
CA MET A 47 -4.17 -4.78 -3.94
C MET A 47 -5.40 -4.20 -4.63
N PHE A 48 -5.60 -2.87 -4.62
CA PHE A 48 -6.72 -2.24 -5.33
C PHE A 48 -6.64 -2.53 -6.83
N VAL A 49 -5.44 -2.42 -7.42
CA VAL A 49 -5.18 -2.73 -8.82
C VAL A 49 -5.38 -4.22 -9.10
N ALA A 50 -4.87 -5.10 -8.22
CA ALA A 50 -5.02 -6.54 -8.36
C ALA A 50 -6.48 -6.99 -8.30
N CYS A 51 -7.27 -6.45 -7.37
CA CYS A 51 -8.70 -6.71 -7.22
C CYS A 51 -9.49 -6.24 -8.43
N ALA A 52 -9.25 -5.02 -8.91
CA ALA A 52 -9.92 -4.49 -10.10
C ALA A 52 -9.67 -5.39 -11.33
N ALA A 53 -8.42 -5.79 -11.57
CA ALA A 53 -8.07 -6.70 -12.64
C ALA A 53 -8.71 -8.09 -12.47
N ALA A 54 -8.76 -8.60 -11.23
CA ALA A 54 -9.36 -9.91 -10.93
C ALA A 54 -10.88 -9.92 -11.16
N VAL A 55 -11.58 -8.85 -10.77
CA VAL A 55 -13.03 -8.69 -11.02
C VAL A 55 -13.29 -8.67 -12.52
N ALA A 56 -12.54 -7.86 -13.28
CA ALA A 56 -12.66 -7.79 -14.73
C ALA A 56 -12.36 -9.15 -15.40
N ALA A 57 -11.31 -9.86 -14.95
CA ALA A 57 -10.97 -11.18 -15.47
C ALA A 57 -12.08 -12.22 -15.20
N LYS A 58 -12.71 -12.19 -14.02
CA LYS A 58 -13.85 -13.07 -13.68
C LYS A 58 -15.07 -12.77 -14.55
N ALA A 59 -15.40 -11.50 -14.75
CA ALA A 59 -16.56 -11.09 -15.55
C ALA A 59 -16.38 -11.40 -17.04
N LEU A 60 -15.21 -11.09 -17.60
CA LEU A 60 -14.92 -11.25 -19.03
C LEU A 60 -14.47 -12.67 -19.41
N LYS A 61 -14.24 -13.54 -18.41
CA LYS A 61 -13.72 -14.91 -18.58
C LYS A 61 -12.46 -14.98 -19.44
N ARG A 62 -11.56 -14.00 -19.28
CA ARG A 62 -10.29 -13.92 -20.01
C ARG A 62 -9.20 -13.26 -19.15
N PRO A 63 -7.91 -13.50 -19.44
CA PRO A 63 -6.83 -12.80 -18.78
C PRO A 63 -6.96 -11.28 -18.96
N VAL A 64 -6.73 -10.53 -17.87
CA VAL A 64 -6.75 -9.06 -17.86
C VAL A 64 -5.42 -8.56 -17.31
N ARG A 65 -4.85 -7.54 -17.96
CA ARG A 65 -3.70 -6.79 -17.46
C ARG A 65 -4.15 -5.36 -17.17
N LEU A 66 -3.84 -4.89 -15.97
CA LEU A 66 -4.07 -3.51 -15.57
C LEU A 66 -2.73 -2.87 -15.23
N LEU A 67 -2.42 -1.77 -15.91
CA LEU A 67 -1.27 -0.91 -15.64
C LEU A 67 -1.83 0.48 -15.37
N VAL A 68 -1.35 1.11 -14.29
CA VAL A 68 -1.79 2.43 -13.88
C VAL A 68 -0.80 3.46 -14.41
N GLU A 69 -1.30 4.48 -15.10
CA GLU A 69 -0.49 5.63 -15.54
C GLU A 69 -0.01 6.44 -14.33
N ARG A 70 1.12 7.14 -14.47
CA ARG A 70 1.81 7.80 -13.34
C ARG A 70 0.92 8.79 -12.60
N ASN A 71 0.16 9.62 -13.31
CA ASN A 71 -0.77 10.57 -12.73
C ASN A 71 -1.84 9.87 -11.87
N VAL A 72 -2.45 8.80 -12.39
CA VAL A 72 -3.45 8.01 -11.66
C VAL A 72 -2.82 7.30 -10.46
N ASP A 73 -1.61 6.77 -10.61
CA ASP A 73 -0.86 6.11 -9.54
C ASP A 73 -0.56 7.08 -8.38
N MET A 74 -0.09 8.29 -8.68
CA MET A 74 0.16 9.33 -7.67
C MET A 74 -1.11 9.78 -6.95
N LEU A 75 -2.23 9.87 -7.66
CA LEU A 75 -3.51 10.26 -7.07
C LEU A 75 -4.13 9.17 -6.18
N THR A 76 -3.88 7.89 -6.47
CA THR A 76 -4.65 6.79 -5.88
C THR A 76 -3.86 5.96 -4.86
N SER A 77 -2.54 5.86 -5.00
CA SER A 77 -1.72 5.03 -4.10
C SER A 77 -1.42 5.72 -2.76
N GLY A 78 -1.56 7.04 -2.68
CA GLY A 78 -1.19 7.81 -1.48
C GLY A 78 0.33 7.85 -1.26
N THR A 79 0.74 8.61 -0.25
CA THR A 79 2.16 8.88 0.04
C THR A 79 2.48 8.64 1.51
N ARG A 80 3.71 8.98 1.92
CA ARG A 80 4.05 9.13 3.33
C ARG A 80 3.06 10.09 3.99
N HIS A 81 2.69 9.78 5.23
CA HIS A 81 1.83 10.64 6.02
C HIS A 81 2.53 11.98 6.26
N PRO A 82 1.90 13.12 5.96
CA PRO A 82 2.33 14.40 6.49
C PRO A 82 2.25 14.38 8.01
N TYR A 83 3.26 14.96 8.67
CA TYR A 83 3.29 15.11 10.13
C TYR A 83 3.27 16.58 10.53
N PHE A 84 2.60 16.86 11.63
CA PHE A 84 2.66 18.11 12.35
C PHE A 84 3.09 17.81 13.78
N ALA A 85 4.08 18.54 14.29
CA ALA A 85 4.62 18.35 15.64
C ALA A 85 4.44 19.63 16.44
N LYS A 86 3.81 19.55 17.61
CA LYS A 86 3.90 20.59 18.64
C LYS A 86 4.90 20.10 19.67
N TYR A 87 5.87 20.93 20.03
CA TYR A 87 6.85 20.51 21.02
C TYR A 87 7.27 21.67 21.92
N LYS A 88 7.65 21.33 23.15
CA LYS A 88 8.30 22.19 24.12
C LYS A 88 9.63 21.54 24.50
N ALA A 89 10.72 22.30 24.49
CA ALA A 89 12.03 21.82 24.94
C ALA A 89 12.61 22.78 25.98
N GLY A 90 13.23 22.23 27.02
CA GLY A 90 14.00 22.98 28.00
C GLY A 90 15.50 22.85 27.71
N ALA A 91 16.22 23.96 27.77
CA ALA A 91 17.68 24.01 27.63
C ALA A 91 18.30 24.84 28.76
N LEU A 92 19.50 24.45 29.19
CA LEU A 92 20.35 25.26 30.05
C LEU A 92 20.96 26.43 29.27
N SER A 93 21.58 27.37 29.97
CA SER A 93 22.19 28.56 29.36
C SER A 93 23.38 28.23 28.44
N ASP A 94 24.02 27.08 28.63
CA ASP A 94 25.08 26.57 27.75
C ASP A 94 24.53 25.84 26.49
N GLY A 95 23.20 25.76 26.35
CA GLY A 95 22.52 25.08 25.25
C GLY A 95 22.23 23.60 25.49
N THR A 96 22.63 23.04 26.64
CA THR A 96 22.35 21.62 26.97
C THR A 96 20.85 21.40 27.12
N LEU A 97 20.26 20.51 26.30
CA LEU A 97 18.86 20.10 26.42
C LEU A 97 18.65 19.26 27.68
N VAL A 98 17.66 19.60 28.49
CA VAL A 98 17.34 18.91 29.76
C VAL A 98 16.00 18.18 29.74
N GLY A 99 15.19 18.40 28.72
CA GLY A 99 13.93 17.69 28.55
C GLY A 99 13.12 18.24 27.39
N TYR A 100 12.17 17.45 26.92
CA TYR A 100 11.20 17.86 25.92
C TYR A 100 9.86 17.15 26.12
N ASP A 101 8.81 17.78 25.61
CA ASP A 101 7.45 17.25 25.50
C ASP A 101 6.97 17.47 24.07
N VAL A 102 6.44 16.44 23.41
CA VAL A 102 6.14 16.44 21.97
C VAL A 102 4.79 15.76 21.72
N GLU A 103 3.90 16.48 21.05
CA GLU A 103 2.67 15.96 20.44
C GLU A 103 2.89 15.79 18.92
N LEU A 104 2.68 14.57 18.40
CA LEU A 104 2.80 14.25 16.97
C LEU A 104 1.43 13.93 16.37
N PHE A 105 1.08 14.64 15.31
CA PHE A 105 -0.12 14.43 14.52
C PHE A 105 0.28 13.94 13.13
N ASN A 106 -0.36 12.90 12.61
CA ASN A 106 -0.17 12.43 11.25
C ASN A 106 -1.49 12.47 10.47
N ASN A 107 -1.45 12.93 9.22
CA ASN A 107 -2.60 12.81 8.33
C ASN A 107 -2.58 11.42 7.66
N ALA A 108 -3.53 10.57 8.03
CA ALA A 108 -3.64 9.18 7.57
C ALA A 108 -4.32 8.99 6.21
N GLY A 109 -4.75 10.09 5.58
CA GLY A 109 -5.59 10.09 4.39
C GLY A 109 -7.04 10.34 4.72
#